data_AF-A0A1G7NP41-F1
#
_entry.id   AF-A0A1G7NP41-F1
#
_cell.length_a   1.000
_cell.length_b   1.000
_cell.length_c   1.000
_cell.angle_alpha   90.00
_cell.angle_beta   90.00
_cell.angle_gamma   90.00
#
_symmetry.space_group_name_H-M   'P 1'
#
loop_
_entity.id
_entity.type
_entity.pdbx_description
1 polymer ?
#
loop_
_entity_poly.entity_id
_entity_poly.type
_entity_poly.pdbx_seq_one_letter_code
_entity_poly.pdbx_strand_id
1 'polypeptide(L)'
;MERQGFEKEATRLRPMLVRYAIRMVHDEDKAEDLVQDTLLKLWNIHDSLEQYRSVDALATTIIRNLSLNAIRDDHKADVDEDTMAQIADTSSFENDMMDAEETSEVMRLIGLLPDMQQTVLRMKHVEGLEIDEIAQMIGSKPDAVRQNLSRARKKIRDQFLNRKI
;
A
#
# COMPACT_ATOMS: atom_id res chain seq x y z
N MET A 1 3.34 -21.13 -2.39
CA MET A 1 4.46 -21.32 -1.45
C MET A 1 4.06 -22.31 -0.36
N GLU A 2 4.90 -23.27 0.06
CA GLU A 2 4.57 -24.17 1.17
C GLU A 2 4.64 -23.48 2.55
N ARG A 3 3.97 -24.04 3.56
CA ARG A 3 3.92 -23.49 4.94
C ARG A 3 5.30 -23.13 5.51
N GLN A 4 6.30 -24.00 5.36
CA GLN A 4 7.66 -23.73 5.86
C GLN A 4 8.34 -22.57 5.10
N GLY A 5 8.04 -22.43 3.81
CA GLY A 5 8.52 -21.30 3.00
C GLY A 5 7.96 -19.97 3.52
N PHE A 6 6.67 -19.95 3.83
CA PHE A 6 6.04 -18.75 4.38
C PHE A 6 6.54 -18.41 5.78
N GLU A 7 6.73 -19.39 6.67
CA GLU A 7 7.25 -19.13 8.02
C GLU A 7 8.62 -18.42 7.98
N LYS A 8 9.50 -18.82 7.04
CA LYS A 8 10.78 -18.16 6.80
C LYS A 8 10.59 -16.73 6.29
N GLU A 9 9.66 -16.54 5.35
CA GLU A 9 9.34 -15.24 4.77
C GLU A 9 8.77 -14.26 5.81
N ALA A 10 7.79 -14.71 6.59
CA ALA A 10 7.19 -13.96 7.67
C ALA A 10 8.24 -13.54 8.72
N THR A 11 9.13 -14.46 9.10
CA THR A 11 10.24 -14.17 10.02
C THR A 11 11.18 -13.09 9.46
N ARG A 12 11.45 -13.13 8.14
CA ARG A 12 12.28 -12.13 7.46
C ARG A 12 11.61 -10.75 7.43
N LEU A 13 10.31 -10.69 7.15
CA LEU A 13 9.54 -9.45 6.99
C LEU A 13 9.26 -8.76 8.33
N ARG A 14 9.02 -9.52 9.40
CA ARG A 14 8.53 -9.01 10.70
C ARG A 14 9.34 -7.83 11.25
N PRO A 15 10.68 -7.83 11.31
CA PRO A 15 11.43 -6.70 11.86
C PRO A 15 11.22 -5.40 11.09
N MET A 16 11.07 -5.46 9.77
CA MET A 16 10.76 -4.31 8.94
C MET A 16 9.34 -3.80 9.20
N LEU A 17 8.36 -4.71 9.26
CA LEU A 17 6.96 -4.36 9.50
C LEU A 17 6.75 -3.72 10.87
N VAL A 18 7.39 -4.24 11.92
CA VAL A 18 7.32 -3.69 13.28
C VAL A 18 7.89 -2.26 13.31
N ARG A 19 9.10 -2.05 12.75
CA ARG A 19 9.70 -0.70 12.68
C ARG A 19 8.80 0.28 11.93
N TYR A 20 8.17 -0.17 10.85
CA TYR A 20 7.29 0.65 10.04
C TYR A 20 6.03 1.03 10.83
N ALA A 21 5.35 0.06 11.44
CA ALA A 21 4.13 0.27 12.20
C ALA A 21 4.36 1.17 13.42
N ILE A 22 5.43 0.94 14.21
CA ILE A 22 5.79 1.78 15.36
C ILE A 22 5.98 3.24 14.93
N ARG A 23 6.67 3.49 13.81
CA ARG A 23 6.88 4.85 13.29
C ARG A 23 5.58 5.53 12.88
N MET A 24 4.55 4.78 12.51
CA MET A 24 3.26 5.33 12.10
C MET A 24 2.33 5.57 13.29
N VAL A 25 2.14 4.56 14.13
CA VAL A 25 1.11 4.57 15.19
C VAL A 25 1.64 5.02 16.55
N HIS A 26 2.96 5.06 16.74
CA HIS A 26 3.62 5.47 17.99
C HIS A 26 3.17 4.66 19.23
N ASP A 27 2.74 3.42 19.02
CA ASP A 27 2.22 2.50 20.04
C ASP A 27 2.73 1.09 19.70
N GLU A 28 3.48 0.48 20.63
CA GLU A 28 4.11 -0.82 20.40
C GLU A 28 3.10 -1.98 20.32
N ASP A 29 2.06 -1.95 21.16
CA ASP A 29 1.05 -3.00 21.20
C ASP A 29 0.21 -2.95 19.90
N LYS A 30 -0.25 -1.75 19.52
CA LYS A 30 -0.95 -1.56 18.23
C LYS A 30 -0.07 -1.93 17.04
N ALA A 31 1.22 -1.61 17.10
CA ALA A 31 2.13 -1.97 16.02
C ALA A 31 2.24 -3.49 15.86
N GLU A 32 2.33 -4.26 16.94
CA GLU A 32 2.38 -5.72 16.89
C GLU A 32 1.10 -6.33 16.32
N ASP A 33 -0.07 -5.82 16.70
CA ASP A 33 -1.36 -6.24 16.14
C ASP A 33 -1.41 -6.00 14.62
N LEU A 34 -0.99 -4.81 14.16
CA LEU A 34 -0.97 -4.47 12.73
C LEU A 34 -0.01 -5.36 11.94
N VAL A 35 1.13 -5.73 12.54
CA VAL A 35 2.08 -6.67 11.94
C VAL A 35 1.46 -8.07 11.83
N GLN A 36 0.78 -8.52 12.88
CA GLN A 36 0.10 -9.82 12.87
C GLN A 36 -0.97 -9.87 11.77
N ASP A 37 -1.82 -8.85 11.67
CA ASP A 37 -2.83 -8.73 10.61
C ASP A 37 -2.20 -8.71 9.21
N THR A 38 -1.07 -8.03 9.05
CA THR A 38 -0.34 -7.99 7.78
C THR A 38 0.14 -9.39 7.39
N LEU A 39 0.75 -10.12 8.32
CA LEU A 39 1.23 -11.48 8.07
C LEU A 39 0.06 -12.44 7.79
N LEU A 40 -1.07 -12.32 8.49
CA LEU A 40 -2.27 -13.12 8.21
C LEU A 40 -2.83 -12.85 6.81
N LYS A 41 -2.82 -11.59 6.35
CA LYS A 41 -3.25 -11.25 4.98
C LYS A 41 -2.30 -11.83 3.93
N LEU A 42 -0.99 -11.77 4.16
CA LEU A 42 0.00 -12.41 3.29
C LEU A 42 -0.15 -13.93 3.28
N TRP A 43 -0.47 -14.55 4.42
CA TRP A 43 -0.73 -15.98 4.53
C TRP A 43 -1.93 -16.39 3.66
N ASN A 44 -3.01 -15.63 3.65
CA ASN A 44 -4.19 -15.93 2.84
C ASN A 44 -3.91 -15.96 1.33
N ILE A 45 -2.84 -15.32 0.88
CA ILE A 45 -2.40 -15.31 -0.53
C ILE A 45 -1.06 -16.03 -0.74
N HIS A 46 -0.59 -16.81 0.24
CA HIS A 46 0.76 -17.41 0.21
C HIS A 46 1.01 -18.33 -1.01
N ASP A 47 -0.05 -18.93 -1.56
CA ASP A 47 0.03 -19.75 -2.77
C ASP A 47 0.41 -18.95 -4.01
N SER A 48 0.01 -17.68 -4.08
CA SER A 48 0.29 -16.80 -5.22
C SER A 48 1.40 -15.78 -4.96
N LEU A 49 2.01 -15.72 -3.77
CA LEU A 49 3.06 -14.74 -3.43
C LEU A 49 4.22 -14.70 -4.42
N GLU A 50 4.59 -15.84 -5.01
CA GLU A 50 5.65 -15.93 -6.03
C GLU A 50 5.30 -15.27 -7.36
N GLN A 51 4.02 -14.97 -7.60
CA GLN A 51 3.53 -14.29 -8.79
C GLN A 51 3.61 -12.76 -8.67
N TYR A 52 3.80 -12.25 -7.45
CA TYR A 52 3.94 -10.82 -7.19
C TYR A 52 5.37 -10.38 -7.45
N ARG A 53 5.52 -9.12 -7.87
CA ARG A 53 6.84 -8.59 -8.23
C ARG A 53 7.76 -8.47 -7.02
N SER A 54 7.21 -8.14 -5.86
CA SER A 54 7.95 -8.03 -4.61
C SER A 54 7.05 -8.25 -3.41
N VAL A 55 7.35 -9.31 -2.65
CA VAL A 55 6.66 -9.60 -1.38
C VAL A 55 6.89 -8.48 -0.36
N ASP A 56 8.09 -7.89 -0.34
CA ASP A 56 8.44 -6.78 0.56
C ASP A 56 7.59 -5.53 0.25
N ALA A 57 7.40 -5.21 -1.03
CA ALA A 57 6.56 -4.10 -1.47
C ALA A 57 5.09 -4.34 -1.12
N LEU A 58 4.60 -5.56 -1.31
CA LEU A 58 3.25 -5.95 -0.95
C LEU A 58 3.02 -5.84 0.56
N ALA A 59 3.92 -6.42 1.36
CA ALA A 59 3.88 -6.37 2.82
C ALA A 59 3.88 -4.91 3.34
N THR A 60 4.75 -4.06 2.77
CA THR A 60 4.82 -2.63 3.11
C THR A 60 3.52 -1.90 2.75
N THR A 61 2.92 -2.26 1.62
CA THR A 61 1.64 -1.67 1.20
C THR A 61 0.52 -2.05 2.17
N ILE A 62 0.44 -3.31 2.58
CA ILE A 62 -0.58 -3.79 3.53
C ILE A 62 -0.42 -3.08 4.88
N ILE A 63 0.77 -3.10 5.48
CA ILE A 63 1.00 -2.51 6.82
C ILE A 63 0.77 -1.00 6.82
N ARG A 64 1.12 -0.28 5.74
CA ARG A 64 0.82 1.15 5.58
C ARG A 64 -0.68 1.40 5.65
N ASN A 65 -1.48 0.63 4.92
CA ASN A 65 -2.93 0.86 4.89
C ASN A 65 -3.58 0.51 6.22
N LEU A 66 -3.18 -0.58 6.86
CA LEU A 66 -3.68 -0.92 8.20
C LEU A 66 -3.29 0.17 9.21
N SER A 67 -2.06 0.66 9.18
CA SER A 67 -1.61 1.75 10.04
C SER A 67 -2.39 3.05 9.79
N LEU A 68 -2.60 3.44 8.53
CA LEU A 68 -3.42 4.62 8.20
C LEU A 68 -4.88 4.46 8.65
N ASN A 69 -5.44 3.26 8.54
CA ASN A 69 -6.80 3.01 9.03
C ASN A 69 -6.86 3.08 10.56
N ALA A 70 -5.90 2.49 11.26
CA ALA A 70 -5.80 2.59 12.72
C ALA A 70 -5.67 4.06 13.18
N ILE A 71 -4.80 4.84 12.53
CA ILE A 71 -4.67 6.29 12.78
C ILE A 71 -6.00 6.99 12.54
N ARG A 72 -6.68 6.73 11.41
CA ARG A 72 -7.98 7.36 11.12
C ARG A 72 -9.06 6.97 12.12
N ASP A 73 -9.08 5.75 12.60
CA ASP A 73 -10.08 5.29 13.56
C ASP A 73 -9.80 5.87 14.96
N ASP A 74 -8.52 6.04 15.33
CA ASP A 74 -8.12 6.82 16.51
C ASP A 74 -8.52 8.30 16.37
N HIS A 75 -8.34 8.91 15.19
CA HIS A 75 -8.73 10.30 14.90
C HIS A 75 -10.23 10.46 14.58
N LYS A 76 -11.02 9.40 14.44
CA LYS A 76 -12.49 9.54 14.50
C LYS A 76 -12.97 9.83 15.91
N ALA A 77 -12.12 9.61 16.92
CA ALA A 77 -12.34 10.10 18.29
C ALA A 77 -11.90 11.58 18.46
N ASP A 78 -11.03 12.10 17.59
CA ASP A 78 -10.57 13.51 17.57
C ASP A 78 -10.34 13.97 16.11
N VAL A 79 -11.32 14.67 15.55
CA VAL A 79 -11.35 15.13 14.15
C VAL A 79 -10.21 16.12 13.88
N ASP A 80 -9.28 15.80 12.98
CA ASP A 80 -8.81 16.71 11.91
C ASP A 80 -7.97 15.99 10.83
N GLU A 81 -8.12 16.43 9.58
CA GLU A 81 -7.73 15.74 8.33
C GLU A 81 -6.25 16.00 7.90
N ASP A 82 -5.44 16.64 8.74
CA ASP A 82 -4.14 17.23 8.34
C ASP A 82 -2.90 16.35 8.56
N THR A 83 -2.98 15.28 9.36
CA THR A 83 -1.82 14.42 9.68
C THR A 83 -1.35 13.56 8.48
N MET A 84 -2.18 13.43 7.45
CA MET A 84 -1.90 12.56 6.29
C MET A 84 -0.78 13.08 5.37
N ALA A 85 -0.47 14.38 5.39
CA ALA A 85 0.49 14.98 4.46
C ALA A 85 1.97 14.74 4.84
N GLN A 86 2.29 14.42 6.11
CA GLN A 86 3.68 14.33 6.58
C GLN A 86 4.36 12.98 6.34
N ILE A 87 3.63 11.94 5.93
CA ILE A 87 4.16 10.57 5.75
C ILE A 87 4.55 10.28 4.28
N ALA A 88 4.32 11.25 3.38
CA ALA A 88 4.63 11.13 1.95
C ALA A 88 6.12 10.92 1.63
N ASP A 89 7.03 11.16 2.58
CA ASP A 89 8.47 11.19 2.34
C ASP A 89 9.20 9.83 2.49
N THR A 90 8.47 8.71 2.46
CA THR A 90 9.09 7.36 2.58
C THR A 90 8.70 6.39 1.45
N SER A 91 8.23 6.90 0.30
CA SER A 91 7.97 6.07 -0.88
C SER A 91 9.18 6.00 -1.81
N SER A 92 10.33 5.54 -1.30
CA SER A 92 11.43 5.10 -2.16
C SER A 92 11.33 3.58 -2.32
N PHE A 93 10.41 3.14 -3.17
CA PHE A 93 10.56 1.84 -3.82
C PHE A 93 11.23 2.10 -5.16
N GLU A 94 12.46 1.62 -5.24
CA GLU A 94 13.41 1.85 -6.32
C GLU A 94 12.85 1.52 -7.70
N ASN A 95 13.26 2.37 -8.63
CA ASN A 95 12.98 2.30 -10.05
C ASN A 95 13.60 1.05 -10.66
N ASP A 96 12.80 0.23 -11.35
CA ASP A 96 13.37 -0.55 -12.46
C ASP A 96 13.43 0.37 -13.68
N MET A 97 14.67 0.55 -14.10
CA MET A 97 15.10 1.36 -15.22
C MET A 97 14.85 0.56 -16.50
N MET A 98 13.92 1.02 -17.36
CA MET A 98 13.92 0.90 -18.84
C MET A 98 12.55 1.28 -19.41
N ASP A 99 12.34 2.60 -19.57
CA ASP A 99 11.51 3.31 -20.58
C ASP A 99 11.31 4.75 -20.06
N ALA A 100 12.39 5.54 -20.14
CA ALA A 100 12.83 6.36 -19.01
C ALA A 100 12.15 7.73 -18.79
N GLU A 101 11.38 8.28 -19.73
CA GLU A 101 10.76 9.61 -19.55
C GLU A 101 9.26 9.54 -19.24
N GLU A 102 8.47 8.87 -20.09
CA GLU A 102 7.01 8.83 -19.91
C GLU A 102 6.63 7.92 -18.73
N THR A 103 7.33 6.79 -18.54
CA THR A 103 7.13 5.89 -17.39
C THR A 103 7.57 6.52 -16.08
N SER A 104 8.70 7.25 -16.09
CA SER A 104 9.19 7.99 -14.92
C SER A 104 8.21 9.09 -14.50
N GLU A 105 7.64 9.83 -15.46
CA GLU A 105 6.65 10.87 -15.16
C GLU A 105 5.36 10.27 -14.61
N VAL A 106 4.86 9.16 -15.18
CA VAL A 106 3.68 8.47 -14.63
C VAL A 106 3.93 8.00 -13.20
N MET A 107 5.10 7.42 -12.90
CA MET A 107 5.47 7.00 -11.55
C MET A 107 5.56 8.19 -10.57
N ARG A 108 6.05 9.34 -11.03
CA ARG A 108 6.05 10.59 -10.24
C ARG A 108 4.63 11.08 -9.96
N LEU A 109 3.74 11.07 -10.95
CA LEU A 109 2.33 11.45 -10.78
C LEU A 109 1.59 10.51 -9.82
N ILE A 110 1.91 9.21 -9.88
CA ILE A 110 1.40 8.20 -8.93
C ILE A 110 1.84 8.53 -7.50
N GLY A 111 3.07 9.02 -7.30
CA GLY A 111 3.56 9.48 -6.00
C GLY A 111 2.84 10.71 -5.43
N LEU A 112 2.12 11.49 -6.27
CA LEU A 112 1.34 12.65 -5.84
C LEU A 112 -0.14 12.33 -5.55
N LEU A 113 -0.51 11.06 -5.67
CA LEU A 113 -1.85 10.60 -5.31
C LEU A 113 -1.96 10.45 -3.78
N PRO A 114 -3.17 10.63 -3.21
CA PRO A 114 -3.43 10.20 -1.85
C PRO A 114 -3.07 8.72 -1.66
N ASP A 115 -2.56 8.34 -0.48
CA ASP A 115 -2.01 6.99 -0.20
C ASP A 115 -2.93 5.85 -0.65
N MET A 116 -4.23 5.97 -0.40
CA MET A 116 -5.21 4.95 -0.75
C MET A 116 -5.36 4.81 -2.28
N GLN A 117 -5.31 5.93 -3.01
CA GLN A 117 -5.36 5.95 -4.47
C GLN A 117 -4.09 5.37 -5.09
N GLN A 118 -2.93 5.70 -4.52
CA GLN A 118 -1.65 5.12 -4.92
C GLN A 118 -1.63 3.59 -4.69
N THR A 119 -2.07 3.16 -3.51
CA THR A 119 -2.17 1.75 -3.11
C THR A 119 -3.01 0.95 -4.10
N VAL A 120 -4.28 1.33 -4.31
CA VAL A 120 -5.19 0.52 -5.13
C VAL A 120 -4.72 0.49 -6.59
N LEU A 121 -4.09 1.57 -7.07
CA LEU A 121 -3.56 1.64 -8.41
C LEU A 121 -2.36 0.68 -8.57
N ARG A 122 -1.42 0.68 -7.62
CA ARG A 122 -0.26 -0.25 -7.61
C ARG A 122 -0.74 -1.69 -7.54
N MET A 123 -1.62 -2.01 -6.60
CA MET A 123 -2.16 -3.36 -6.45
C MET A 123 -2.89 -3.85 -7.72
N LYS A 124 -3.68 -2.99 -8.39
CA LYS A 124 -4.39 -3.39 -9.62
C LYS A 124 -3.47 -3.53 -10.82
N HIS A 125 -2.54 -2.60 -11.01
CA HIS A 125 -1.81 -2.47 -12.27
C HIS A 125 -0.38 -2.99 -12.25
N VAL A 126 0.26 -3.03 -11.07
CA VAL A 126 1.61 -3.59 -10.90
C VAL A 126 1.52 -5.04 -10.45
N GLU A 127 0.69 -5.32 -9.45
CA GLU A 127 0.54 -6.65 -8.87
C GLU A 127 -0.56 -7.50 -9.53
N GLY A 128 -1.35 -6.92 -10.43
CA GLY A 128 -2.36 -7.65 -11.21
C GLY A 128 -3.60 -8.10 -10.44
N LEU A 129 -3.83 -7.61 -9.22
CA LEU A 129 -4.91 -8.08 -8.35
C LEU A 129 -6.31 -7.70 -8.83
N GLU A 130 -7.30 -8.53 -8.52
CA GLU A 130 -8.71 -8.20 -8.72
C GLU A 130 -9.28 -7.31 -7.62
N ILE A 131 -10.35 -6.57 -7.96
CA ILE A 131 -10.93 -5.55 -7.07
C ILE A 131 -11.32 -6.13 -5.70
N ASP A 132 -11.88 -7.33 -5.71
CA ASP A 132 -12.33 -8.00 -4.48
C ASP A 132 -11.14 -8.46 -3.63
N GLU A 133 -10.04 -8.91 -4.26
CA GLU A 133 -8.79 -9.27 -3.57
C GLU A 133 -8.16 -8.04 -2.93
N ILE A 134 -8.09 -6.93 -3.67
CA ILE A 134 -7.59 -5.64 -3.15
C ILE A 134 -8.42 -5.19 -1.95
N ALA A 135 -9.75 -5.27 -2.05
CA ALA A 135 -10.66 -4.88 -0.98
C ALA A 135 -10.42 -5.70 0.29
N GLN A 136 -10.31 -7.02 0.17
CA GLN A 136 -10.00 -7.90 1.30
C GLN A 136 -8.61 -7.60 1.89
N MET A 137 -7.62 -7.40 1.03
CA MET A 137 -6.23 -7.17 1.43
C MET A 137 -6.07 -5.89 2.24
N ILE A 138 -6.71 -4.78 1.83
CA ILE A 138 -6.57 -3.50 2.52
C ILE A 138 -7.68 -3.22 3.55
N GLY A 139 -8.60 -4.17 3.77
CA GLY A 139 -9.71 -4.01 4.72
C GLY A 139 -10.72 -2.95 4.27
N SER A 140 -11.05 -2.93 2.97
CA SER A 140 -11.97 -1.96 2.36
C SER A 140 -13.13 -2.67 1.66
N LYS A 141 -14.09 -1.90 1.14
CA LYS A 141 -15.20 -2.41 0.32
C LYS A 141 -14.82 -2.37 -1.16
N PRO A 142 -15.24 -3.35 -1.99
CA PRO A 142 -14.99 -3.35 -3.43
C PRO A 142 -15.38 -2.03 -4.11
N ASP A 143 -16.51 -1.43 -3.71
CA ASP A 143 -16.94 -0.14 -4.26
C ASP A 143 -16.00 1.02 -3.90
N ALA A 144 -15.45 1.03 -2.69
CA ALA A 144 -14.46 2.02 -2.29
C ALA A 144 -13.16 1.85 -3.10
N VAL A 145 -12.75 0.61 -3.40
CA VAL A 145 -11.62 0.33 -4.30
C VAL A 145 -11.89 0.86 -5.71
N ARG A 146 -13.07 0.59 -6.28
CA ARG A 146 -13.48 1.12 -7.61
C ARG A 146 -13.45 2.64 -7.65
N GLN A 147 -13.98 3.30 -6.62
CA GLN A 147 -13.98 4.75 -6.51
C GLN A 147 -12.56 5.32 -6.41
N ASN A 148 -11.70 4.74 -5.58
CA ASN A 148 -10.31 5.17 -5.47
C ASN A 148 -9.54 4.97 -6.79
N LEU A 149 -9.73 3.84 -7.48
CA LEU A 149 -9.14 3.61 -8.81
C LEU A 149 -9.62 4.63 -9.85
N SER A 150 -10.92 4.94 -9.86
CA SER A 150 -11.48 5.93 -10.77
C SER A 150 -10.89 7.33 -10.52
N ARG A 151 -10.81 7.75 -9.25
CA ARG A 151 -10.22 9.02 -8.84
C ARG A 151 -8.72 9.09 -9.15
N ALA A 152 -7.98 8.01 -8.89
CA ALA A 152 -6.55 7.88 -9.21
C ALA A 152 -6.30 8.10 -10.70
N ARG A 153 -7.01 7.34 -11.55
CA ARG A 153 -6.89 7.42 -13.02
C ARG A 153 -7.25 8.80 -13.54
N LYS A 154 -8.31 9.41 -13.02
CA LYS A 154 -8.71 10.77 -13.38
C LYS A 154 -7.61 11.78 -13.01
N LYS A 155 -7.07 11.72 -11.79
CA LYS A 155 -6.05 12.66 -11.31
C LYS A 155 -4.74 12.55 -12.12
N ILE A 156 -4.30 11.32 -12.44
CA ILE A 156 -3.14 11.10 -13.32
C ILE A 156 -3.41 11.70 -14.70
N ARG A 157 -4.55 11.38 -15.33
CA ARG A 157 -4.90 11.90 -16.65
C ARG A 157 -4.93 13.43 -16.68
N ASP A 158 -5.59 14.05 -15.72
CA ASP A 158 -5.75 15.51 -15.69
C ASP A 158 -4.38 16.20 -15.48
N GLN A 159 -3.52 15.66 -14.61
CA GLN A 159 -2.17 16.19 -14.40
C GLN A 159 -1.25 15.98 -15.61
N PHE A 160 -1.36 14.84 -16.27
CA PHE A 160 -0.58 14.53 -17.47
C PHE A 160 -0.97 15.42 -18.66
N LEU A 161 -2.27 15.68 -18.84
CA LEU A 161 -2.78 16.56 -19.90
C LEU A 161 -2.47 18.04 -19.65
N ASN A 162 -2.60 18.51 -18.41
CA ASN A 162 -2.30 19.91 -18.06
C ASN A 162 -0.82 20.27 -18.18
N ARG A 163 0.08 19.29 -18.30
CA ARG A 163 1.52 19.49 -18.53
C ARG A 163 1.96 19.36 -19.99
N LYS A 164 1.09 18.87 -20.88
CA LYS A 164 1.37 18.79 -22.33
C LYS A 164 0.95 20.06 -23.10
N ILE A 165 0.44 21.08 -22.41
CA ILE A 165 0.12 22.43 -22.92
C ILE A 165 1.13 23.41 -22.34
#